data_AF-A0A914G420-F1
#
_entry.id   AF-A0A914G420-F1
#
_cell.length_a   1.000
_cell.length_b   1.000
_cell.length_c   1.000
_cell.angle_alpha   90.00
_cell.angle_beta   90.00
_cell.angle_gamma   90.00
#
_symmetry.space_group_name_H-M   'P 1'
#
loop_
_entity.id
_entity.type
_entity.pdbx_description
1 polymer ?
#
loop_
_entity_poly.entity_id
_entity_poly.type
_entity_poly.pdbx_seq_one_letter_code
_entity_poly.pdbx_strand_id
1 'polypeptide(L)'
;QDCPKGHLTKEQFIKVYKDFFPSGSAEGFCEHVFRTFDTDNSGFIDFKEFLLAINVTSSGTPEQKLEWAFRMYDIDGNGTIDEKEMIKIIEVCLSFIIYFID
;
A
#
# COMPACT_ATOMS: atom_id res chain seq x y z
N GLN A 1 -8.72 10.38 17.85
CA GLN A 1 -9.68 9.29 18.13
C GLN A 1 -10.22 8.87 16.76
N ASP A 2 -9.38 8.20 15.97
CA ASP A 2 -9.44 8.31 14.51
C ASP A 2 -10.19 7.17 13.81
N CYS A 3 -10.65 6.15 14.57
CA CYS A 3 -11.45 5.07 14.03
C CYS A 3 -12.39 4.45 15.09
N PRO A 4 -13.55 5.06 15.39
CA PRO A 4 -14.47 4.60 16.44
C PRO A 4 -15.23 3.31 16.10
N LYS A 5 -15.22 2.87 14.83
CA LYS A 5 -15.89 1.65 14.37
C LYS A 5 -14.94 0.46 14.14
N GLY A 6 -13.62 0.67 14.23
CA GLY A 6 -12.61 -0.37 13.98
C GLY A 6 -12.33 -0.67 12.50
N HIS A 7 -12.87 0.12 11.56
CA HIS A 7 -12.64 -0.01 10.12
C HIS A 7 -12.06 1.28 9.55
N LEU A 8 -10.94 1.18 8.86
CA LEU A 8 -10.28 2.30 8.19
C LEU A 8 -10.69 2.33 6.71
N THR A 9 -11.39 3.38 6.29
CA THR A 9 -11.73 3.56 4.86
C THR A 9 -10.53 4.03 4.05
N LYS A 10 -10.59 3.88 2.72
CA LYS A 10 -9.56 4.38 1.81
C LYS A 10 -9.30 5.87 1.99
N GLU A 11 -10.34 6.68 2.15
CA GLU A 11 -10.22 8.12 2.36
C GLU A 11 -9.51 8.45 3.68
N GLN A 12 -9.82 7.71 4.74
CA GLN A 12 -9.16 7.87 6.04
C GLN A 12 -7.69 7.46 5.96
N PHE A 13 -7.38 6.35 5.27
CA PHE A 13 -6.01 5.90 5.04
C PHE A 13 -5.18 6.93 4.26
N ILE A 14 -5.72 7.46 3.16
CA ILE A 14 -5.06 8.51 2.36
C ILE A 14 -4.82 9.77 3.21
N LYS A 15 -5.79 10.15 4.05
CA LYS A 15 -5.65 11.31 4.93
C LYS A 15 -4.48 11.12 5.90
N VAL A 16 -4.43 9.97 6.58
CA VAL A 16 -3.32 9.64 7.50
C VAL A 16 -1.99 9.65 6.75
N TYR A 17 -1.93 9.05 5.56
CA TYR A 17 -0.70 9.02 4.77
C TYR A 17 -0.24 10.42 4.35
N LYS A 18 -1.17 11.30 3.94
CA LYS A 18 -0.87 12.71 3.61
C LYS A 18 -0.36 13.50 4.81
N ASP A 19 -0.82 13.18 6.02
CA ASP A 19 -0.31 13.81 7.25
C ASP A 19 1.16 13.42 7.53
N PHE A 20 1.57 12.19 7.17
CA PHE A 20 2.97 11.75 7.28
C PHE A 20 3.87 12.19 6.12
N PHE A 21 3.30 12.36 4.92
CA PHE A 21 4.02 12.70 3.69
C PHE A 21 3.33 13.84 2.90
N PRO A 22 3.38 15.09 3.40
CA PRO A 22 2.57 16.21 2.91
C PRO A 22 2.92 16.72 1.50
N SER A 23 4.08 16.37 0.94
CA SER A 23 4.57 16.87 -0.35
C SER A 23 4.44 15.88 -1.53
N GLY A 24 3.97 14.65 -1.30
CA GLY A 24 3.83 13.63 -2.35
C GLY A 24 2.43 13.54 -2.95
N SER A 25 2.30 13.34 -4.26
CA SER A 25 1.05 12.88 -4.89
C SER A 25 0.84 11.40 -4.56
N ALA A 26 0.51 11.13 -3.30
CA ALA A 26 0.50 9.79 -2.75
C ALA A 26 -0.74 8.97 -3.10
N GLU A 27 -1.74 9.53 -3.78
CA GLU A 27 -3.04 8.85 -3.99
C GLU A 27 -2.92 7.51 -4.72
N GLY A 28 -2.15 7.45 -5.81
CA GLY A 28 -1.91 6.20 -6.54
C GLY A 28 -1.13 5.17 -5.70
N PHE A 29 -0.11 5.61 -4.96
CA PHE A 29 0.64 4.74 -4.06
C PHE A 29 -0.20 4.25 -2.88
N CYS A 30 -0.97 5.14 -2.26
CA CYS A 30 -1.88 4.82 -1.15
C CYS A 30 -2.94 3.82 -1.58
N GLU A 31 -3.42 3.90 -2.83
CA GLU A 31 -4.36 2.92 -3.37
C GLU A 31 -3.74 1.52 -3.47
N HIS A 32 -2.50 1.43 -3.91
CA HIS A 32 -1.76 0.16 -3.95
C HIS A 32 -1.49 -0.39 -2.54
N VAL A 33 -1.10 0.45 -1.59
CA VAL A 33 -0.88 0.03 -0.19
C VAL A 33 -2.20 -0.35 0.49
N PHE A 34 -3.27 0.38 0.25
CA PHE A 34 -4.58 0.06 0.82
C PHE A 34 -5.05 -1.32 0.38
N ARG A 35 -4.94 -1.62 -0.92
CA ARG A 35 -5.29 -2.94 -1.48
C ARG A 35 -4.49 -4.09 -0.86
N THR A 36 -3.21 -3.89 -0.54
CA THR A 36 -2.43 -4.95 0.09
C THR A 36 -2.76 -5.18 1.56
N PHE A 37 -3.41 -4.22 2.20
CA PHE A 37 -3.89 -4.34 3.57
C PHE A 37 -5.30 -4.94 3.60
N ASP A 38 -6.18 -4.52 2.69
CA ASP A 38 -7.55 -5.04 2.50
C ASP A 38 -7.53 -6.41 1.78
N THR A 39 -7.18 -7.44 2.53
CA THR A 39 -6.95 -8.80 2.02
C THR A 39 -8.23 -9.51 1.62
N ASP A 40 -9.36 -9.14 2.21
CA ASP A 40 -10.66 -9.71 1.89
C ASP A 40 -11.44 -8.88 0.83
N ASN A 41 -10.88 -7.75 0.38
CA ASN A 41 -11.48 -6.82 -0.57
C ASN A 41 -12.83 -6.27 -0.09
N SER A 42 -12.99 -6.09 1.23
CA SER A 42 -14.19 -5.50 1.82
C SER A 42 -14.33 -4.01 1.53
N GLY A 43 -13.26 -3.35 1.07
CA GLY A 43 -13.18 -1.90 0.86
C GLY A 43 -12.82 -1.13 2.12
N PHE A 44 -12.50 -1.83 3.22
CA PHE A 44 -12.08 -1.26 4.49
C PHE A 44 -10.95 -2.10 5.08
N ILE A 45 -9.99 -1.46 5.75
CA ILE A 45 -8.97 -2.18 6.52
C ILE A 45 -9.50 -2.38 7.93
N ASP A 46 -9.72 -3.63 8.33
CA ASP A 46 -10.09 -3.96 9.70
C ASP A 46 -8.88 -3.97 10.66
N PHE A 47 -9.13 -4.08 11.96
CA PHE A 47 -8.06 -4.09 12.96
C PHE A 47 -7.06 -5.24 12.77
N LYS A 48 -7.53 -6.41 12.34
CA LYS A 48 -6.69 -7.60 12.13
C LYS A 48 -5.79 -7.38 10.92
N GLU A 49 -6.34 -6.90 9.82
CA GLU A 49 -5.62 -6.56 8.59
C GLU A 49 -4.56 -5.50 8.84
N PHE A 50 -4.91 -4.45 9.57
CA PHE A 50 -3.95 -3.43 9.98
C PHE A 50 -2.80 -4.00 10.81
N LEU A 51 -3.09 -4.86 11.79
CA LEU A 51 -2.07 -5.46 12.65
C LEU A 51 -1.15 -6.42 11.87
N LEU A 52 -1.72 -7.21 10.96
CA LEU A 52 -0.96 -8.11 10.08
C LEU A 52 -0.02 -7.32 9.17
N ALA A 53 -0.51 -6.24 8.57
CA ALA A 53 0.28 -5.38 7.71
C ALA A 53 1.44 -4.70 8.45
N ILE A 54 1.20 -4.21 9.68
CA ILE A 54 2.28 -3.70 10.54
C ILE A 54 3.30 -4.81 10.83
N ASN A 55 2.86 -5.99 11.24
CA ASN A 55 3.78 -7.07 11.60
C ASN A 55 4.69 -7.47 10.42
N VAL A 56 4.13 -7.58 9.21
CA VAL A 56 4.90 -7.90 8.00
C VAL A 56 5.92 -6.81 7.69
N THR A 57 5.52 -5.54 7.76
CA THR A 57 6.39 -4.40 7.43
C THR A 57 7.47 -4.14 8.49
N SER A 58 7.16 -4.32 9.78
CA SER A 58 8.09 -4.07 10.89
C SER A 58 9.00 -5.25 11.22
N SER A 59 8.48 -6.47 11.14
CA SER A 59 9.11 -7.65 11.76
C SER A 59 9.04 -8.93 10.93
N GLY A 60 8.52 -8.87 9.70
CA GLY A 60 8.49 -10.01 8.79
C GLY A 60 9.89 -10.45 8.33
N THR A 61 10.02 -11.72 7.97
CA THR A 61 11.24 -12.24 7.33
C THR A 61 11.44 -11.60 5.94
N PRO A 62 12.65 -11.64 5.36
CA PRO A 62 12.88 -11.15 4.00
C PRO A 62 11.90 -11.75 2.97
N GLU A 63 11.57 -13.03 3.09
CA GLU A 63 10.63 -13.73 2.21
C GLU A 63 9.21 -13.18 2.36
N GLN A 64 8.76 -12.95 3.59
CA GLN A 64 7.44 -12.35 3.84
C GLN A 64 7.34 -10.92 3.30
N LYS A 65 8.43 -10.15 3.41
CA LYS A 65 8.50 -8.79 2.86
C LYS A 65 8.50 -8.80 1.34
N LEU A 66 9.21 -9.75 0.71
CA LEU A 66 9.22 -9.93 -0.74
C LEU A 66 7.85 -10.35 -1.26
N GLU A 67 7.18 -11.30 -0.59
CA GLU A 67 5.84 -11.72 -1.00
C GLU A 67 4.82 -10.58 -0.84
N TRP A 68 4.93 -9.80 0.23
CA TRP A 68 4.09 -8.61 0.39
C TRP A 68 4.36 -7.55 -0.69
N ALA A 69 5.63 -7.31 -1.03
CA ALA A 69 6.01 -6.42 -2.13
C ALA A 69 5.45 -6.94 -3.46
N PHE A 70 5.53 -8.24 -3.73
CA PHE A 70 4.97 -8.86 -4.92
C PHE A 70 3.46 -8.60 -5.05
N ARG A 71 2.70 -8.80 -3.96
CA ARG A 71 1.25 -8.52 -3.94
C ARG A 71 0.90 -7.04 -4.11
N MET A 72 1.82 -6.14 -3.78
CA MET A 72 1.64 -4.71 -4.08
C MET A 72 1.69 -4.45 -5.59
N TYR A 73 2.44 -5.26 -6.32
CA TYR A 73 2.75 -5.07 -7.73
C TYR A 73 1.86 -5.87 -8.67
N ASP A 74 1.48 -7.08 -8.29
CA ASP A 74 0.43 -7.87 -8.93
C ASP A 74 -0.93 -7.21 -8.60
N ILE A 75 -1.45 -6.41 -9.55
CA ILE A 75 -2.64 -5.59 -9.37
C ILE A 75 -3.91 -6.42 -9.53
N ASP A 76 -3.90 -7.37 -10.47
CA ASP A 76 -5.05 -8.23 -10.74
C ASP A 76 -5.10 -9.50 -9.84
N GLY A 77 -4.01 -9.79 -9.14
CA GLY A 77 -3.90 -10.90 -8.20
C GLY A 77 -3.76 -12.26 -8.88
N ASN A 78 -3.31 -12.31 -10.13
CA ASN A 78 -3.21 -13.55 -10.91
C ASN A 78 -1.96 -14.40 -10.56
N GLY A 79 -1.08 -13.89 -9.70
CA GLY A 79 0.15 -14.54 -9.26
C GLY A 79 1.35 -14.28 -10.18
N THR A 80 1.22 -13.39 -11.16
CA THR A 80 2.29 -12.96 -12.08
C THR A 80 2.29 -11.44 -12.20
N ILE A 81 3.42 -10.85 -12.61
CA ILE A 81 3.50 -9.42 -12.91
C ILE A 81 3.60 -9.26 -14.42
N ASP A 82 2.59 -8.69 -15.04
CA ASP A 82 2.57 -8.42 -16.47
C ASP A 82 3.30 -7.12 -16.86
N GLU A 83 3.46 -6.88 -18.15
CA GLU A 83 4.14 -5.68 -18.66
C GLU A 83 3.49 -4.37 -18.18
N LYS A 84 2.15 -4.33 -18.11
CA LYS A 84 1.42 -3.12 -17.70
C LYS A 84 1.59 -2.86 -16.21
N GLU A 85 1.55 -3.91 -15.41
CA GLU A 85 1.83 -3.86 -13.98
C GLU A 85 3.25 -3.36 -13.76
N MET A 86 4.23 -3.92 -14.47
CA MET A 86 5.64 -3.50 -14.40
C MET A 86 5.84 -2.02 -14.77
N ILE A 87 5.19 -1.52 -15.83
CA ILE A 87 5.26 -0.10 -16.22
C ILE A 87 4.76 0.79 -15.08
N LYS A 88 3.64 0.42 -14.46
CA LYS A 88 3.04 1.20 -13.36
C LYS A 88 3.96 1.28 -12.14
N ILE A 89 4.71 0.21 -11.85
CA ILE A 89 5.75 0.20 -10.81
C ILE A 89 6.84 1.22 -11.14
N ILE A 90 7.35 1.18 -12.37
CA ILE A 90 8.44 2.05 -12.81
C ILE A 90 8.02 3.52 -12.74
N GLU A 91 6.79 3.85 -13.15
CA GLU A 91 6.24 5.21 -13.05
C GLU A 91 6.18 5.71 -11.60
N VAL A 92 5.68 4.87 -10.67
CA VAL A 92 5.62 5.22 -9.25
C VAL A 92 7.03 5.38 -8.67
N CYS A 93 7.94 4.45 -8.92
CA CYS A 93 9.32 4.51 -8.42
C CYS A 93 10.09 5.72 -8.98
N LEU A 94 9.96 6.01 -10.28
CA LEU A 94 10.60 7.17 -10.90
C LEU A 94 10.04 8.48 -10.35
N SER A 95 8.72 8.55 -10.10
CA SER A 95 8.13 9.70 -9.42
C SER A 95 8.79 9.90 -8.05
N PHE A 96 8.83 8.87 -7.20
CA PHE A 96 9.49 8.98 -5.89
C PHE A 96 10.97 9.38 -5.98
N ILE A 97 11.74 8.83 -6.93
CA ILE A 97 13.17 9.14 -7.08
C ILE A 97 13.38 10.60 -7.54
N ILE A 98 12.58 11.09 -8.50
CA ILE A 98 12.66 12.50 -8.96
C ILE A 98 12.36 13.45 -7.80
N TYR A 99 11.32 13.17 -7.00
CA TYR A 99 10.97 13.97 -5.82
C TYR A 99 12.03 13.98 -4.71
N PHE A 100 13.01 13.06 -4.72
CA PHE A 100 14.12 13.03 -3.75
C PHE A 100 15.41 13.67 -4.28
N ILE A 101 15.49 13.94 -5.58
CA ILE A 101 16.67 14.52 -6.25
C ILE A 101 16.52 16.04 -6.45
N ASP A 102 15.28 16.56 -6.48
CA ASP A 102 14.95 17.99 -6.41
C ASP A 102 14.74 18.47 -4.95
#